data_AF-A0A158DA77-F1
#
_entry.id   AF-A0A158DA77-F1
#
_cell.length_a   1.000
_cell.length_b   1.000
_cell.length_c   1.000
_cell.angle_alpha   90.00
_cell.angle_beta   90.00
_cell.angle_gamma   90.00
#
_symmetry.space_group_name_H-M   'P 1'
#
loop_
_entity.id
_entity.type
_entity.pdbx_description
1 polymer ?
#
loop_
_entity_poly.entity_id
_entity_poly.type
_entity_poly.pdbx_seq_one_letter_code
_entity_poly.pdbx_strand_id
1 'polypeptide(L)'
;MMTRALGSAFDFPLPKHVGGHILYVDFDGCLHPSAVYTKHGVGPFLLNCPGHELFEQAPLLDRLLANYPTVKIVFSTTWVSRYRGRIPRLSSNLPTGLRDRVIGATYHSEMDREVFQSSSRGMQIWSDVLRRRPERWLAIDDNDEGWPEWCRENLVKTDETFGIGEPAVRVQLESMLEATFGKAV
;
A
#
# COMPACT_ATOMS: atom_id res chain seq x y z
N MET A 1 -16.01 -20.84 26.52
CA MET A 1 -16.85 -19.77 25.95
C MET A 1 -16.50 -18.46 26.64
N MET A 2 -15.75 -17.58 25.97
CA MET A 2 -15.63 -16.18 26.37
C MET A 2 -15.75 -15.31 25.12
N THR A 3 -16.96 -15.24 24.60
CA THR A 3 -17.40 -14.15 23.72
C THR A 3 -17.57 -12.91 24.58
N ARG A 4 -16.45 -12.26 24.91
CA ARG A 4 -16.47 -10.91 25.45
C ARG A 4 -16.61 -9.98 24.26
N ALA A 5 -17.82 -9.44 24.10
CA ALA A 5 -18.19 -8.53 23.03
C ALA A 5 -17.11 -7.45 22.84
N LEU A 6 -16.43 -7.50 21.69
CA LEU A 6 -15.74 -6.35 21.12
C LEU A 6 -16.82 -5.29 20.95
N GLY A 7 -16.77 -4.24 21.78
CA GLY A 7 -17.71 -3.12 21.70
C GLY A 7 -17.83 -2.65 20.25
N SER A 8 -19.08 -2.51 19.78
CA SER A 8 -19.50 -2.04 18.45
C SER A 8 -18.35 -1.94 17.46
N ALA A 9 -18.02 -3.05 16.80
CA ALA A 9 -17.17 -3.02 15.62
C ALA A 9 -17.77 -2.00 14.67
N PHE A 10 -17.14 -0.84 14.62
CA PHE A 10 -17.55 0.37 13.95
C PHE A 10 -18.42 0.12 12.71
N ASP A 11 -19.62 0.73 12.68
CA ASP A 11 -20.53 0.84 11.52
C ASP A 11 -19.89 1.71 10.41
N PHE A 12 -18.64 1.45 10.05
CA PHE A 12 -18.05 2.03 8.85
C PHE A 12 -18.53 1.23 7.65
N PRO A 13 -19.00 1.89 6.59
CA PRO A 13 -19.42 1.20 5.38
C PRO A 13 -18.27 0.33 4.87
N LEU A 14 -18.61 -0.88 4.45
CA LEU A 14 -17.64 -1.77 3.82
C LEU A 14 -17.01 -1.05 2.61
N PRO A 15 -15.71 -1.27 2.34
CA PRO A 15 -15.11 -0.81 1.11
C PRO A 15 -15.92 -1.30 -0.10
N LYS A 16 -16.03 -0.46 -1.13
CA LYS A 16 -16.75 -0.78 -2.37
C LYS A 16 -16.34 -2.12 -2.99
N HIS A 17 -15.07 -2.51 -2.82
CA HIS A 17 -14.52 -3.75 -3.32
C HIS A 17 -14.05 -4.60 -2.13
N VAL A 18 -14.60 -5.81 -2.00
CA VAL A 18 -14.26 -6.82 -1.00
C VAL A 18 -13.79 -8.11 -1.68
N GLY A 19 -13.04 -8.96 -0.96
CA GLY A 19 -12.51 -10.23 -1.48
C GLY A 19 -11.31 -10.06 -2.42
N GLY A 20 -10.91 -11.17 -3.05
CA GLY A 20 -9.87 -11.21 -4.07
C GLY A 20 -8.43 -11.11 -3.56
N HIS A 21 -7.51 -10.87 -4.50
CA HIS A 21 -6.06 -10.77 -4.25
C HIS A 21 -5.62 -9.31 -4.19
N ILE A 22 -4.97 -8.91 -3.10
CA ILE A 22 -4.69 -7.49 -2.84
C ILE A 22 -3.22 -7.24 -2.54
N LEU A 23 -2.64 -6.30 -3.26
CA LEU A 23 -1.37 -5.68 -2.91
C LEU A 23 -1.63 -4.31 -2.26
N TYR A 24 -1.21 -4.16 -1.01
CA TYR A 24 -1.12 -2.89 -0.32
C TYR A 24 0.18 -2.19 -0.72
N VAL A 25 0.09 -0.93 -1.13
CA VAL A 25 1.22 -0.20 -1.73
C VAL A 25 1.43 1.12 -1.00
N ASP A 26 2.60 1.28 -0.34
CA ASP A 26 3.16 2.61 -0.05
C ASP A 26 3.86 3.19 -1.30
N PHE A 27 4.12 4.49 -1.26
CA PHE A 27 4.84 5.24 -2.28
C PHE A 27 6.25 5.59 -1.82
N ASP A 28 6.36 6.34 -0.73
CA ASP A 28 7.62 6.83 -0.17
C ASP A 28 8.42 5.60 0.31
N GLY A 29 9.66 5.43 -0.14
CA GLY A 29 10.48 4.24 0.17
C GLY A 29 10.08 2.97 -0.57
N CYS A 30 9.08 3.01 -1.47
CA CYS A 30 8.60 1.86 -2.23
C CYS A 30 8.70 2.08 -3.74
N LEU A 31 8.07 3.15 -4.23
CA LEU A 31 8.02 3.52 -5.64
C LEU A 31 9.01 4.62 -6.02
N HIS A 32 9.67 5.19 -5.02
CA HIS A 32 10.68 6.25 -5.06
C HIS A 32 11.33 6.38 -3.67
N PRO A 33 12.41 7.18 -3.49
CA PRO A 33 13.05 7.36 -2.19
C PRO A 33 12.11 7.92 -1.10
N SER A 34 12.31 7.53 0.16
CA SER A 34 11.47 7.90 1.31
C SER A 34 11.56 9.38 1.70
N ALA A 35 12.58 10.11 1.23
CA ALA A 35 12.82 11.52 1.53
C ALA A 35 11.87 12.48 0.77
N VAL A 36 10.56 12.27 0.96
CA VAL A 36 9.49 13.07 0.35
C VAL A 36 9.07 14.18 1.28
N TYR A 37 9.08 15.39 0.73
CA TYR A 37 8.61 16.60 1.40
C TYR A 37 7.47 17.20 0.61
N THR A 38 6.72 18.11 1.21
CA THR A 38 5.68 18.83 0.47
C THR A 38 5.86 20.33 0.52
N LYS A 39 5.77 20.96 -0.64
CA LYS A 39 5.70 22.41 -0.80
C LYS A 39 4.28 22.84 -1.14
N HIS A 40 3.78 23.86 -0.45
CA HIS A 40 2.47 24.45 -0.74
C HIS A 40 2.39 24.92 -2.20
N GLY A 41 1.28 24.61 -2.88
CA GLY A 41 1.04 24.96 -4.30
C GLY A 41 1.76 24.09 -5.34
N VAL A 42 2.80 23.33 -4.94
CA VAL A 42 3.54 22.43 -5.83
C VAL A 42 3.14 20.97 -5.61
N GLY A 43 3.06 20.56 -4.33
CA GLY A 43 2.83 19.17 -3.97
C GLY A 43 4.12 18.47 -3.50
N PRO A 44 4.10 17.12 -3.48
CA PRO A 44 5.21 16.30 -3.02
C PRO A 44 6.43 16.45 -3.93
N PHE A 45 7.62 16.41 -3.35
CA PHE A 45 8.90 16.42 -4.07
C PHE A 45 9.97 15.70 -3.24
N LEU A 46 11.00 15.19 -3.91
CA LEU A 46 12.14 14.54 -3.27
C LEU A 46 13.16 15.59 -2.80
N LEU A 47 13.64 15.46 -1.57
CA LEU A 47 14.69 16.32 -1.02
C LEU A 47 16.00 15.54 -0.94
N ASN A 48 17.08 16.11 -1.49
CA ASN A 48 18.42 15.54 -1.45
C ASN A 48 18.57 14.14 -2.09
N CYS A 49 17.74 13.80 -3.08
CA CYS A 49 17.84 12.56 -3.86
C CYS A 49 18.22 12.85 -5.33
N PRO A 50 19.47 13.26 -5.61
CA PRO A 50 19.89 13.55 -6.98
C PRO A 50 19.78 12.30 -7.87
N GLY A 51 19.21 12.46 -9.06
CA GLY A 51 19.03 11.36 -10.01
C GLY A 51 17.78 10.51 -9.80
N HIS A 52 16.98 10.81 -8.77
CA HIS A 52 15.73 10.11 -8.49
C HIS A 52 14.50 10.97 -8.82
N GLU A 53 13.39 10.30 -9.14
CA GLU A 53 12.11 10.93 -9.42
C GLU A 53 10.96 10.24 -8.67
N LEU A 54 9.90 11.00 -8.37
CA LEU A 54 8.69 10.41 -7.80
C LEU A 54 8.10 9.38 -8.76
N PHE A 55 7.84 8.19 -8.25
CA PHE A 55 7.25 7.05 -8.97
C PHE A 55 8.19 6.39 -10.00
N GLU A 56 9.50 6.60 -9.90
CA GLU A 56 10.49 5.97 -10.78
C GLU A 56 10.41 4.43 -10.84
N GLN A 57 9.97 3.76 -9.76
CA GLN A 57 9.81 2.31 -9.72
C GLN A 57 8.39 1.85 -10.08
N ALA A 58 7.45 2.75 -10.36
CA ALA A 58 6.09 2.36 -10.78
C ALA A 58 6.07 1.51 -12.07
N PRO A 59 6.89 1.79 -13.11
CA PRO A 59 6.99 0.90 -14.27
C PRO A 59 7.51 -0.51 -13.93
N LEU A 60 8.38 -0.65 -12.93
CA LEU A 60 8.83 -1.95 -12.44
C LEU A 60 7.68 -2.72 -11.79
N LEU A 61 6.92 -2.08 -10.90
CA LEU A 61 5.75 -2.70 -10.28
C LEU A 61 4.71 -3.14 -11.33
N ASP A 62 4.46 -2.32 -12.36
CA ASP A 62 3.52 -2.66 -13.44
C ASP A 62 3.95 -3.94 -14.19
N ARG A 63 5.24 -4.05 -14.52
CA ARG A 63 5.80 -5.26 -15.15
C ARG A 63 5.70 -6.48 -14.25
N LEU A 64 5.97 -6.34 -12.95
CA LEU A 64 5.84 -7.45 -12.01
C LEU A 64 4.40 -7.95 -11.93
N LEU A 65 3.43 -7.04 -11.84
CA LEU A 65 2.01 -7.37 -11.74
C LEU A 65 1.39 -7.85 -13.06
N ALA A 66 2.08 -7.74 -14.20
CA ALA A 66 1.65 -8.32 -15.47
C ALA A 66 1.41 -9.84 -15.35
N ASN A 67 2.22 -10.54 -14.54
CA ASN A 67 2.08 -11.98 -14.29
C ASN A 67 0.94 -12.34 -13.30
N TYR A 68 0.29 -11.32 -12.72
CA TYR A 68 -0.73 -11.45 -11.68
C TYR A 68 -1.96 -10.59 -12.02
N PRO A 69 -2.69 -10.89 -13.11
CA PRO A 69 -3.77 -10.01 -13.63
C PRO A 69 -4.96 -9.83 -12.65
N THR A 70 -5.15 -10.76 -11.72
CA THR A 70 -6.23 -10.69 -10.72
C THR A 70 -5.88 -9.80 -9.52
N VAL A 71 -4.59 -9.48 -9.30
CA VAL A 71 -4.15 -8.65 -8.18
C VAL A 71 -4.64 -7.22 -8.34
N LYS A 72 -5.33 -6.73 -7.31
CA LYS A 72 -5.80 -5.35 -7.15
C LYS A 72 -4.93 -4.59 -6.17
N ILE A 73 -4.92 -3.27 -6.29
CA ILE A 73 -4.10 -2.37 -5.49
C ILE A 73 -4.97 -1.60 -4.51
N VAL A 74 -4.52 -1.56 -3.26
CA VAL A 74 -5.02 -0.64 -2.24
C VAL A 74 -3.87 0.24 -1.79
N PHE A 75 -4.03 1.55 -1.85
CA PHE A 75 -3.01 2.46 -1.35
C PHE A 75 -2.96 2.44 0.18
N SER A 76 -1.78 2.22 0.71
CA SER A 76 -1.47 2.27 2.14
C SER A 76 -0.31 3.25 2.33
N THR A 77 -0.47 4.50 1.92
CA THR A 77 0.59 5.53 1.98
C THR A 77 0.17 6.72 2.83
N THR A 78 1.09 7.48 3.43
CA THR A 78 0.76 8.70 4.18
C THR A 78 -0.07 9.70 3.33
N TRP A 79 0.10 9.66 2.01
CA TRP A 79 -0.61 10.48 1.03
C TRP A 79 -2.13 10.25 1.04
N VAL A 80 -2.62 9.07 1.47
CA VAL A 80 -4.07 8.76 1.46
C VAL A 80 -4.84 9.70 2.37
N SER A 81 -4.30 10.04 3.54
CA SER A 81 -4.90 10.99 4.47
C SER A 81 -4.80 12.43 3.94
N ARG A 82 -3.65 12.78 3.34
CA ARG A 82 -3.39 14.10 2.75
C ARG A 82 -4.38 14.44 1.64
N TYR A 83 -4.67 13.49 0.76
CA TYR A 83 -5.57 13.67 -0.37
C TYR A 83 -7.00 13.20 -0.09
N ARG A 84 -7.33 12.93 1.18
CA ARG A 84 -8.67 12.52 1.64
C ARG A 84 -9.20 11.29 0.91
N GLY A 85 -8.33 10.31 0.63
CA GLY A 85 -8.68 9.05 -0.04
C GLY A 85 -9.06 9.20 -1.52
N ARG A 86 -8.78 10.35 -2.17
CA ARG A 86 -9.15 10.57 -3.58
C ARG A 86 -8.26 9.79 -4.53
N ILE A 87 -8.70 8.58 -4.90
CA ILE A 87 -7.98 7.67 -5.78
C ILE A 87 -7.52 8.31 -7.09
N PRO A 88 -8.36 9.04 -7.87
CA PRO A 88 -7.90 9.64 -9.13
C PRO A 88 -6.71 10.60 -8.97
N ARG A 89 -6.59 11.24 -7.80
CA ARG A 89 -5.48 12.15 -7.48
C ARG A 89 -4.23 11.39 -7.04
N LEU A 90 -4.39 10.28 -6.32
CA LEU A 90 -3.28 9.44 -5.85
C LEU A 90 -2.66 8.62 -7.00
N SER A 91 -3.46 8.22 -7.99
CA SER A 91 -3.03 7.36 -9.09
C SER A 91 -2.63 8.12 -10.36
N SER A 92 -2.61 9.46 -10.36
CA SER A 92 -2.44 10.26 -11.58
C SER A 92 -1.08 10.09 -12.25
N ASN A 93 -0.05 9.78 -11.46
CA ASN A 93 1.32 9.58 -11.94
C ASN A 93 1.67 8.11 -12.16
N LEU A 94 0.74 7.19 -11.87
CA LEU A 94 0.96 5.77 -12.12
C LEU A 94 0.73 5.43 -13.60
N PRO A 95 1.50 4.46 -14.16
CA PRO A 95 1.17 3.81 -15.41
C PRO A 95 -0.28 3.32 -15.44
N THR A 96 -0.89 3.32 -16.62
CA THR A 96 -2.30 2.90 -16.81
C THR A 96 -2.55 1.49 -16.26
N GLY A 97 -1.62 0.56 -16.47
CA GLY A 97 -1.73 -0.82 -15.98
C GLY A 97 -1.87 -0.92 -14.47
N LEU A 98 -1.15 -0.09 -13.70
CA LEU A 98 -1.33 0.02 -12.25
C LEU A 98 -2.61 0.75 -11.88
N ARG A 99 -2.90 1.87 -12.55
CA ARG A 99 -4.08 2.71 -12.27
C ARG A 99 -5.38 1.90 -12.35
N ASP A 100 -5.51 1.06 -13.37
CA ASP A 100 -6.70 0.22 -13.60
C ASP A 100 -6.85 -0.90 -12.55
N ARG A 101 -5.81 -1.17 -11.78
CA ARG A 101 -5.83 -2.14 -10.67
C ARG A 101 -6.21 -1.50 -9.34
N VAL A 102 -6.21 -0.18 -9.22
CA VAL A 102 -6.48 0.51 -7.95
C VAL A 102 -7.95 0.44 -7.60
N ILE A 103 -8.27 -0.19 -6.47
CA ILE A 103 -9.65 -0.35 -5.98
C ILE A 103 -9.96 0.47 -4.74
N GLY A 104 -8.95 1.12 -4.14
CA GLY A 104 -9.15 1.94 -2.95
C GLY A 104 -7.87 2.34 -2.22
N ALA A 105 -8.07 2.82 -1.00
CA ALA A 105 -7.04 3.23 -0.06
C ALA A 105 -7.45 2.80 1.35
N THR A 106 -6.48 2.69 2.26
CA THR A 106 -6.74 2.36 3.68
C THR A 106 -7.48 3.47 4.43
N TYR A 107 -7.50 4.70 3.89
CA TYR A 107 -8.20 5.87 4.45
C TYR A 107 -9.31 6.40 3.53
N HIS A 108 -10.43 6.82 4.13
CA HIS A 108 -11.46 7.66 3.50
C HIS A 108 -11.89 8.80 4.43
N SER A 109 -12.53 9.83 3.88
CA SER A 109 -12.83 11.09 4.60
C SER A 109 -13.81 10.98 5.76
N GLU A 110 -14.50 9.85 5.93
CA GLU A 110 -15.40 9.61 7.07
C GLU A 110 -14.66 8.98 8.25
N MET A 111 -13.42 8.50 8.05
CA MET A 111 -12.60 8.02 9.15
C MET A 111 -12.01 9.19 9.94
N ASP A 112 -11.89 8.99 11.24
CA ASP A 112 -11.11 9.89 12.09
C ASP A 112 -9.65 9.92 11.61
N ARG A 113 -9.21 11.11 11.21
CA ARG A 113 -7.88 11.31 10.64
C ARG A 113 -6.77 11.16 11.67
N GLU A 114 -7.00 11.62 12.89
CA GLU A 114 -5.98 11.60 13.95
C GLU A 114 -5.77 10.16 14.45
N VAL A 115 -6.87 9.42 14.65
CA VAL A 115 -6.82 7.99 14.97
C VAL A 115 -6.13 7.19 13.87
N PHE A 116 -6.44 7.48 12.59
CA PHE A 116 -5.77 6.82 11.47
C PHE A 116 -4.27 7.13 11.44
N GLN A 117 -3.88 8.41 11.56
CA GLN A 117 -2.49 8.84 11.47
C GLN A 117 -1.63 8.41 12.67
N SER A 118 -2.23 8.23 13.85
CA SER A 118 -1.54 7.71 15.04
C SER A 118 -1.39 6.19 15.05
N SER A 119 -2.09 5.48 14.17
CA SER A 119 -1.93 4.03 14.02
C SER A 119 -0.70 3.69 13.18
N SER A 120 0.04 2.64 13.56
CA SER A 120 1.14 2.12 12.73
C SER A 120 0.64 1.69 11.36
N ARG A 121 1.53 1.69 10.36
CA ARG A 121 1.17 1.31 8.99
C ARG A 121 0.58 -0.10 8.90
N GLY A 122 1.21 -1.05 9.59
CA GLY A 122 0.70 -2.42 9.68
C GLY A 122 -0.72 -2.48 10.28
N MET A 123 -1.03 -1.65 11.29
CA MET A 123 -2.38 -1.57 11.86
C MET A 123 -3.40 -0.91 10.93
N GLN A 124 -3.00 0.11 10.16
CA GLN A 124 -3.86 0.72 9.13
C GLN A 124 -4.24 -0.31 8.05
N ILE A 125 -3.26 -1.08 7.58
CA ILE A 125 -3.47 -2.17 6.62
C ILE A 125 -4.36 -3.24 7.25
N TRP A 126 -4.06 -3.70 8.47
CA TRP A 126 -4.85 -4.73 9.14
C TRP A 126 -6.31 -4.33 9.34
N SER A 127 -6.58 -3.07 9.70
CA SER A 127 -7.94 -2.53 9.79
C SER A 127 -8.68 -2.59 8.45
N ASP A 128 -7.99 -2.30 7.34
CA ASP A 128 -8.57 -2.46 6.01
C ASP A 128 -8.76 -3.94 5.64
N VAL A 129 -7.81 -4.84 5.94
CA VAL A 129 -7.93 -6.28 5.72
C VAL A 129 -9.17 -6.86 6.40
N LEU A 130 -9.46 -6.49 7.66
CA LEU A 130 -10.65 -6.95 8.38
C LEU A 130 -11.97 -6.54 7.72
N ARG A 131 -12.01 -5.35 7.11
CA ARG A 131 -13.20 -4.83 6.41
C ARG A 131 -13.30 -5.38 4.98
N ARG A 132 -12.18 -5.41 4.27
CA ARG A 132 -12.08 -5.77 2.85
C ARG A 132 -12.10 -7.27 2.61
N ARG A 133 -11.61 -8.04 3.59
CA ARG A 133 -11.60 -9.51 3.59
C ARG A 133 -10.98 -10.11 2.33
N PRO A 134 -9.75 -9.72 1.94
CA PRO A 134 -9.06 -10.35 0.82
C PRO A 134 -8.85 -11.86 1.07
N GLU A 135 -8.84 -12.65 0.01
CA GLU A 135 -8.49 -14.07 0.05
C GLU A 135 -6.99 -14.25 0.31
N ARG A 136 -6.18 -13.40 -0.33
CA ARG A 136 -4.72 -13.33 -0.21
C ARG A 136 -4.29 -11.88 -0.27
N TRP A 137 -3.26 -11.52 0.50
CA TRP A 137 -2.74 -10.16 0.45
C TRP A 137 -1.23 -10.08 0.73
N LEU A 138 -0.61 -9.03 0.22
CA LEU A 138 0.76 -8.63 0.52
C LEU A 138 0.81 -7.12 0.69
N ALA A 139 1.89 -6.61 1.29
CA ALA A 139 2.22 -5.19 1.33
C ALA A 139 3.67 -4.96 0.91
N ILE A 140 3.91 -3.82 0.26
CA ILE A 140 5.25 -3.26 0.09
C ILE A 140 5.34 -1.96 0.90
N ASP A 141 6.30 -1.90 1.81
CA ASP A 141 6.49 -0.80 2.75
C ASP A 141 7.96 -0.77 3.21
N ASP A 142 8.58 0.41 3.31
CA ASP A 142 9.94 0.54 3.86
C ASP A 142 9.91 0.49 5.40
N ASN A 143 8.78 0.90 5.98
CA ASN A 143 8.60 1.00 7.41
C ASN A 143 7.86 -0.22 8.03
N ASP A 144 8.61 -1.02 8.80
CA ASP A 144 8.07 -2.16 9.56
C ASP A 144 7.81 -1.84 11.05
N GLU A 145 7.93 -0.58 11.46
CA GLU A 145 7.69 -0.14 12.84
C GLU A 145 6.24 -0.38 13.26
N GLY A 146 6.08 -1.03 14.43
CA GLY A 146 4.76 -1.30 14.99
C GLY A 146 3.90 -2.23 14.13
N TRP A 147 4.50 -2.98 13.20
CA TRP A 147 3.79 -4.00 12.44
C TRP A 147 3.33 -5.15 13.35
N PRO A 148 2.04 -5.54 13.29
CA PRO A 148 1.55 -6.69 14.04
C PRO A 148 2.28 -7.97 13.65
N GLU A 149 2.60 -8.81 14.62
CA GLU A 149 3.33 -10.07 14.41
C GLU A 149 2.64 -10.96 13.36
N TRP A 150 1.31 -11.08 13.43
CA TRP A 150 0.50 -11.87 12.49
C TRP A 150 0.41 -11.30 11.07
N CYS A 151 0.94 -10.08 10.84
CA CYS A 151 1.01 -9.45 9.53
C CYS A 151 2.42 -9.51 8.92
N ARG A 152 3.46 -9.87 9.70
CA ARG A 152 4.86 -9.75 9.25
C ARG A 152 5.17 -10.61 8.03
N GLU A 153 4.57 -11.80 7.91
CA GLU A 153 4.76 -12.69 6.76
C GLU A 153 4.18 -12.12 5.46
N ASN A 154 3.31 -11.10 5.54
CA ASN A 154 2.72 -10.45 4.37
C ASN A 154 3.47 -9.16 3.98
N LEU A 155 4.52 -8.76 4.71
CA LEU A 155 5.32 -7.58 4.41
C LEU A 155 6.54 -7.93 3.55
N VAL A 156 6.66 -7.25 2.42
CA VAL A 156 7.94 -7.07 1.73
C VAL A 156 8.53 -5.75 2.21
N LYS A 157 9.53 -5.81 3.11
CA LYS A 157 10.25 -4.63 3.57
C LYS A 157 11.13 -4.10 2.44
N THR A 158 10.89 -2.87 2.00
CA THR A 158 11.62 -2.26 0.88
C THR A 158 12.84 -1.46 1.34
N ASP A 159 13.70 -1.09 0.39
CA ASP A 159 14.83 -0.20 0.62
C ASP A 159 14.36 1.26 0.62
N GLU A 160 14.77 2.05 1.61
CA GLU A 160 14.31 3.45 1.75
C GLU A 160 14.70 4.36 0.57
N THR A 161 15.72 3.99 -0.21
CA THR A 161 16.20 4.80 -1.35
C THR A 161 15.71 4.24 -2.68
N PHE A 162 15.96 2.96 -2.95
CA PHE A 162 15.66 2.33 -4.23
C PHE A 162 14.30 1.61 -4.25
N GLY A 163 13.64 1.50 -3.10
CA GLY A 163 12.34 0.84 -2.95
C GLY A 163 12.38 -0.60 -3.45
N ILE A 164 11.40 -0.94 -4.31
CA ILE A 164 11.36 -2.24 -4.97
C ILE A 164 12.42 -2.42 -6.08
N GLY A 165 13.14 -1.34 -6.42
CA GLY A 165 14.23 -1.35 -7.39
C GLY A 165 15.52 -1.98 -6.86
N GLU A 166 15.68 -2.06 -5.53
CA GLU A 166 16.82 -2.73 -4.90
C GLU A 166 16.82 -4.23 -5.25
N PRO A 167 17.91 -4.79 -5.82
CA PRO A 167 17.92 -6.18 -6.29
C PRO A 167 17.47 -7.23 -5.27
N ALA A 168 17.91 -7.12 -4.01
CA ALA A 168 17.52 -8.07 -2.96
C ALA A 168 16.02 -7.99 -2.64
N VAL A 169 15.48 -6.77 -2.53
CA VAL A 169 14.05 -6.51 -2.32
C VAL A 169 13.23 -7.02 -3.51
N ARG A 170 13.71 -6.81 -4.73
CA ARG A 170 13.05 -7.29 -5.94
C ARG A 170 12.92 -8.81 -5.97
N VAL A 171 14.00 -9.53 -5.66
CA VAL A 171 13.98 -11.00 -5.59
C VAL A 171 12.99 -11.47 -4.52
N GLN A 172 12.99 -10.83 -3.35
CA GLN A 172 12.03 -11.13 -2.29
C GLN A 172 10.58 -10.86 -2.74
N LEU A 173 10.32 -9.72 -3.37
CA LEU A 173 9.00 -9.35 -3.88
C LEU A 173 8.51 -10.37 -4.92
N GLU A 174 9.35 -10.73 -5.89
CA GLU A 174 9.03 -11.73 -6.91
C GLU A 174 8.64 -13.08 -6.27
N SER A 175 9.43 -13.55 -5.29
CA SER A 175 9.16 -14.78 -4.55
C SER A 175 7.86 -14.73 -3.76
N MET A 176 7.62 -13.63 -3.03
CA MET A 176 6.42 -13.49 -2.19
C MET A 176 5.16 -13.32 -3.04
N LEU A 177 5.22 -12.59 -4.16
CA LEU A 177 4.12 -12.49 -5.12
C LEU A 177 3.70 -13.87 -5.64
N GLU A 178 4.67 -14.69 -6.04
CA GLU A 178 4.41 -16.05 -6.53
C GLU A 178 3.83 -16.95 -5.44
N ALA A 179 4.41 -16.93 -4.24
CA ALA A 179 3.93 -17.74 -3.11
C ALA A 179 2.51 -17.33 -2.67
N THR A 180 2.17 -16.04 -2.76
CA THR A 180 0.91 -15.51 -2.23
C THR A 180 -0.22 -15.57 -3.25
N PHE A 181 0.05 -15.25 -4.51
CA PHE A 181 -0.98 -15.11 -5.54
C PHE A 181 -0.96 -16.21 -6.60
N GLY A 182 0.15 -16.95 -6.74
CA GLY A 182 0.38 -17.88 -7.85
C GLY A 182 0.58 -17.13 -9.17
N LYS A 183 1.42 -17.64 -10.07
CA LYS A 183 1.52 -17.08 -11.43
C LYS A 183 0.28 -17.45 -12.24
N ALA A 184 -0.20 -16.53 -13.05
CA ALA A 184 -1.10 -16.90 -14.14
C ALA A 184 -0.32 -17.79 -15.12
N VAL A 185 -0.82 -19.01 -15.33
CA VAL A 185 -0.30 -19.96 -16.34
C VAL A 185 -0.63 -19.46 -17.73
#